data_AF-X1GI02-F1
#
_entry.id   AF-X1GI02-F1
#
_cell.length_a   1.000
_cell.length_b   1.000
_cell.length_c   1.000
_cell.angle_alpha   90.00
_cell.angle_beta   90.00
_cell.angle_gamma   90.00
#
_symmetry.space_group_name_H-M   'P 1'
#
loop_
_entity.id
_entity.type
_entity.pdbx_description
1 polymer ?
#
loop_
_entity_poly.entity_id
_entity_poly.type
_entity_poly.pdbx_seq_one_letter_code
_entity_poly.pdbx_strand_id
1 'polypeptide(L)'
;ELNEANMLLHIVDLSSHNAPEQCQTVEEILGDLNLADKPRITALNKIDLLLDRSQTWDEETAINRLSDRGDAESKNSVLISATKKWGLTKLLELISYTLTQIVTPV
;
A
#
# COMPACT_ATOMS: atom_id res chain seq x y z
N GLU A 1 -15.65 -13.59 -6.60
CA GLU A 1 -15.06 -12.30 -6.16
C GLU A 1 -13.53 -12.36 -6.02
N LEU A 2 -12.94 -12.83 -4.91
CA LEU A 2 -11.46 -12.79 -4.72
C LEU A 2 -10.66 -13.68 -5.69
N ASN A 3 -11.17 -14.87 -6.02
CA ASN A 3 -10.52 -15.77 -6.99
C ASN A 3 -10.52 -15.24 -8.43
N GLU A 4 -11.45 -14.34 -8.77
CA GLU A 4 -11.55 -13.75 -10.12
C GLU A 4 -10.77 -12.43 -10.24
N ALA A 5 -10.33 -11.85 -9.12
CA ALA A 5 -9.57 -10.61 -9.11
C ALA A 5 -8.20 -10.78 -9.81
N ASN A 6 -7.86 -9.86 -10.72
CA ASN A 6 -6.55 -9.88 -11.40
C ASN A 6 -5.40 -9.49 -10.45
N MET A 7 -5.70 -8.72 -9.40
CA MET A 7 -4.72 -8.18 -8.46
C MET A 7 -5.37 -7.89 -7.11
N LEU A 8 -4.57 -7.91 -6.03
CA LEU A 8 -4.98 -7.54 -4.69
C LEU A 8 -4.38 -6.18 -4.28
N LEU A 9 -5.21 -5.30 -3.73
CA LEU A 9 -4.77 -4.06 -3.09
C LEU A 9 -4.89 -4.23 -1.57
N HIS A 10 -3.75 -4.34 -0.89
CA HIS A 10 -3.68 -4.48 0.56
C HIS A 10 -3.49 -3.10 1.19
N ILE A 11 -4.48 -2.63 1.94
CA ILE A 11 -4.42 -1.34 2.62
C ILE A 11 -3.99 -1.58 4.07
N VAL A 12 -2.84 -1.02 4.46
CA VAL A 12 -2.29 -1.12 5.82
C VAL A 12 -2.41 0.22 6.51
N ASP A 13 -2.98 0.25 7.72
CA ASP A 13 -3.04 1.46 8.53
C ASP A 13 -1.75 1.64 9.34
N LEU A 14 -0.89 2.56 8.94
CA LEU A 14 0.39 2.82 9.63
C LEU A 14 0.22 3.49 11.00
N SER A 15 -0.93 4.07 11.31
CA SER A 15 -1.18 4.66 12.62
C SER A 15 -1.56 3.62 13.68
N SER A 16 -1.88 2.40 13.25
CA SER A 16 -2.31 1.31 14.13
C SER A 16 -1.13 0.54 14.69
N HIS A 17 -1.08 0.37 16.01
CA HIS A 17 -0.07 -0.46 16.69
C HIS A 17 -0.27 -1.96 16.38
N ASN A 18 -1.44 -2.36 15.87
CA ASN A 18 -1.78 -3.75 15.57
C ASN A 18 -1.48 -4.16 14.11
N ALA A 19 -0.80 -3.30 13.33
CA ALA A 19 -0.47 -3.60 11.94
C ALA A 19 0.28 -4.93 11.74
N PRO A 20 1.23 -5.34 12.61
CA PRO A 20 1.92 -6.63 12.46
C PRO A 20 0.99 -7.85 12.59
N GLU A 21 0.09 -7.85 13.59
CA GLU A 21 -0.89 -8.93 13.78
C GLU A 21 -1.89 -8.99 12.64
N GLN A 22 -2.37 -7.83 12.16
CA GLN A 22 -3.29 -7.78 11.03
C GLN A 22 -2.65 -8.29 9.74
N CYS A 23 -1.39 -7.94 9.47
CA CYS A 23 -0.65 -8.49 8.33
C CYS A 23 -0.56 -10.02 8.41
N GLN A 24 -0.25 -10.58 9.59
CA GLN A 24 -0.16 -12.03 9.76
C GLN A 24 -1.50 -12.73 9.50
N THR A 25 -2.60 -12.21 10.05
CA THR A 25 -3.95 -12.76 9.80
C THR A 25 -4.34 -12.67 8.32
N VAL A 26 -3.98 -11.57 7.64
CA VAL A 26 -4.25 -11.43 6.20
C VAL A 26 -3.47 -12.45 5.37
N GLU A 27 -2.19 -12.70 5.69
CA GLU A 27 -1.40 -13.73 5.00
C GLU A 27 -1.97 -15.14 5.20
N GLU A 28 -2.42 -15.47 6.42
CA GLU A 28 -3.06 -16.76 6.70
C GLU A 28 -4.33 -16.96 5.87
N ILE A 29 -5.21 -15.96 5.84
CA ILE A 29 -6.44 -16.00 5.03
C ILE A 29 -6.12 -16.10 3.53
N LEU A 30 -5.12 -15.37 3.05
CA LEU A 30 -4.71 -15.42 1.64
C LEU A 30 -4.10 -16.79 1.27
N GLY A 31 -3.36 -17.41 2.18
CA GLY A 31 -2.87 -18.78 2.04
C GLY A 31 -4.01 -19.79 1.96
N ASP A 32 -4.97 -19.71 2.88
CA ASP A 32 -6.14 -20.59 2.92
C ASP A 32 -7.02 -20.50 1.67
N LEU A 33 -7.01 -19.32 1.01
CA LEU A 33 -7.76 -19.07 -0.22
C LEU A 33 -6.97 -19.39 -1.51
N ASN A 34 -5.73 -19.88 -1.42
CA ASN A 34 -4.81 -20.05 -2.57
C ASN A 34 -4.62 -18.76 -3.39
N LEU A 35 -4.60 -17.61 -2.72
CA LEU A 35 -4.44 -16.28 -3.34
C LEU A 35 -3.02 -15.72 -3.19
N ALA A 36 -2.11 -16.47 -2.57
CA ALA A 36 -0.74 -16.05 -2.27
C ALA A 36 0.06 -15.67 -3.53
N ASP A 37 -0.21 -16.31 -4.68
CA ASP A 37 0.49 -16.05 -5.94
C ASP A 37 -0.04 -14.82 -6.69
N LYS A 38 -1.11 -14.17 -6.21
CA LYS A 38 -1.69 -13.03 -6.91
C LYS A 38 -0.81 -11.78 -6.77
N PRO A 39 -0.64 -11.00 -7.85
CA PRO A 39 0.01 -9.71 -7.77
C PRO A 39 -0.64 -8.84 -6.68
N ARG A 40 0.20 -8.27 -5.81
CA ARG A 40 -0.23 -7.48 -4.67
C ARG A 40 0.47 -6.14 -4.63
N ILE A 41 -0.32 -5.10 -4.40
CA ILE A 41 0.13 -3.75 -4.08
C ILE A 41 -0.22 -3.46 -2.62
N THR A 42 0.72 -2.93 -1.86
CA THR A 42 0.49 -2.52 -0.47
C THR A 42 0.36 -0.99 -0.41
N ALA A 43 -0.81 -0.49 -0.03
CA ALA A 43 -1.04 0.91 0.25
C ALA A 43 -0.89 1.17 1.76
N LEU A 44 0.25 1.75 2.14
CA LEU A 44 0.54 2.17 3.51
C LEU A 44 -0.19 3.48 3.81
N ASN A 45 -1.38 3.37 4.39
CA ASN A 45 -2.33 4.46 4.58
C ASN A 45 -2.16 5.19 5.91
N LYS A 46 -2.75 6.38 5.98
CA LYS A 46 -2.78 7.31 7.13
C LYS A 46 -1.44 7.94 7.46
N ILE A 47 -0.60 8.18 6.45
CA ILE A 47 0.68 8.86 6.63
C ILE A 47 0.53 10.24 7.27
N ASP A 48 -0.61 10.91 7.06
CA ASP A 48 -0.93 12.20 7.66
C ASP A 48 -0.97 12.19 9.20
N LEU A 49 -1.19 11.02 9.81
CA LEU A 49 -1.19 10.87 11.27
C LEU A 49 0.21 10.67 11.87
N LEU A 50 1.20 10.34 11.04
CA LEU A 50 2.60 10.09 11.47
C LEU A 50 3.46 11.37 11.45
N LEU A 51 2.92 12.43 10.87
CA LEU A 51 3.60 13.70 10.67
C LEU A 51 3.39 14.64 11.85
N ASP A 52 4.37 15.51 12.08
CA ASP A 52 4.31 16.50 13.16
C ASP A 52 3.21 17.54 12.88
N ARG A 53 2.34 17.79 13.86
CA ARG A 53 1.22 18.74 13.73
C ARG A 53 1.64 20.20 13.88
N SER A 54 2.88 20.47 14.31
CA SER A 54 3.42 21.83 14.48
C SER A 54 3.81 22.49 13.16
N GLN A 55 3.86 21.74 12.07
CA GLN A 55 4.16 22.26 10.74
C GLN A 55 3.10 21.87 9.71
N THR A 56 3.05 22.64 8.62
CA THR A 56 2.22 22.32 7.47
C THR A 56 3.01 21.41 6.54
N TRP A 57 2.37 20.32 6.12
CA TRP A 57 2.95 19.36 5.20
C TRP A 57 2.19 19.40 3.87
N ASP A 58 2.94 19.28 2.79
CA ASP A 58 2.43 18.93 1.47
C ASP A 58 2.72 17.46 1.17
N GLU A 59 2.17 16.95 0.07
CA GLU A 59 2.31 15.55 -0.35
C GLU A 59 3.78 15.12 -0.49
N GLU A 60 4.60 15.94 -1.14
CA GLU A 60 5.98 15.60 -1.48
C GLU A 60 6.84 15.58 -0.21
N THR A 61 6.74 16.63 0.61
CA THR A 61 7.51 16.71 1.87
C THR A 61 7.10 15.63 2.87
N ALA A 62 5.81 15.29 2.96
CA ALA A 62 5.30 14.21 3.78
C ALA A 62 5.86 12.84 3.36
N ILE A 63 5.76 12.52 2.07
CA ILE A 63 6.21 11.23 1.52
C ILE A 63 7.72 11.11 1.65
N ASN A 64 8.49 12.15 1.32
CA ASN A 64 9.95 12.11 1.43
C ASN A 64 10.40 11.87 2.88
N ARG A 65 9.78 12.57 3.84
CA ARG A 65 10.11 12.41 5.26
C ARG A 65 9.89 10.98 5.76
N LEU A 66 8.83 10.33 5.31
CA LEU A 66 8.48 8.97 5.75
C LEU A 66 9.20 7.89 4.94
N SER A 67 9.55 8.17 3.68
CA SER A 67 10.35 7.26 2.86
C SER A 67 11.75 7.07 3.44
N ASP A 68 12.35 8.14 4.00
CA ASP A 68 13.64 8.08 4.68
C ASP A 68 13.66 7.21 5.95
N ARG A 69 12.48 6.86 6.50
CA ARG A 69 12.38 6.00 7.70
C ARG A 69 12.51 4.50 7.42
N GLY A 70 12.53 4.08 6.15
CA GLY A 70 12.80 2.70 5.75
C GLY A 70 11.58 1.77 5.70
N ASP A 71 10.37 2.25 6.03
CA ASP A 71 9.15 1.43 5.97
C ASP A 71 8.65 1.14 4.53
N ALA A 72 9.23 1.79 3.52
CA ALA A 72 8.79 1.76 2.12
C ALA A 72 9.75 0.99 1.18
N GLU A 73 10.65 0.15 1.68
CA GLU A 73 11.64 -0.56 0.83
C GLU A 73 11.06 -1.71 -0.02
N SER A 74 9.78 -2.03 0.10
CA SER A 74 9.13 -3.02 -0.78
C SER A 74 8.71 -2.40 -2.11
N LYS A 75 9.21 -2.96 -3.22
CA LYS A 75 8.98 -2.47 -4.61
C LYS A 75 7.51 -2.24 -4.99
N ASN A 76 6.57 -2.88 -4.32
CA ASN A 76 5.12 -2.78 -4.60
C ASN A 76 4.35 -2.06 -3.49
N SER A 77 5.02 -1.17 -2.73
CA SER A 77 4.39 -0.41 -1.66
C SER A 77 4.34 1.07 -1.96
N VAL A 78 3.26 1.72 -1.53
CA VAL A 78 3.03 3.15 -1.70
C VAL A 78 2.49 3.76 -0.42
N LEU A 79 3.12 4.86 0.00
CA LEU A 79 2.67 5.70 1.11
C LEU A 79 1.50 6.57 0.64
N ILE A 80 0.36 6.48 1.32
CA ILE A 80 -0.83 7.26 0.98
C ILE A 80 -1.48 7.91 2.21
N SER A 81 -2.16 9.02 1.97
CA SER A 81 -3.20 9.53 2.87
C SER A 81 -4.50 9.64 2.11
N ALA A 82 -5.43 8.71 2.36
CA ALA A 82 -6.73 8.73 1.70
C ALA A 82 -7.52 10.03 2.02
N THR A 83 -7.37 10.58 3.22
CA THR A 83 -8.05 11.81 3.67
C THR A 83 -7.48 13.05 3.00
N LYS A 84 -6.15 13.11 2.82
CA LYS A 84 -5.46 14.23 2.16
C LYS A 84 -5.33 14.06 0.65
N LYS A 85 -5.68 12.89 0.11
CA LYS A 85 -5.49 12.46 -1.28
C LYS A 85 -4.01 12.40 -1.72
N TRP A 86 -3.10 12.23 -0.78
CA TRP A 86 -1.67 12.12 -1.04
C TRP A 86 -1.28 10.71 -1.48
N GLY A 87 -0.34 10.60 -2.42
CA GLY A 87 0.20 9.33 -2.92
C GLY A 87 -0.75 8.57 -3.84
N LEU A 88 -1.95 9.09 -4.10
CA LEU A 88 -2.97 8.41 -4.93
C LEU A 88 -2.55 8.31 -6.40
N THR A 89 -1.87 9.33 -6.93
CA THR A 89 -1.34 9.29 -8.31
C THR A 89 -0.37 8.14 -8.47
N LYS A 90 0.60 8.02 -7.56
CA LYS A 90 1.58 6.92 -7.55
C LYS A 90 0.92 5.55 -7.35
N LEU A 91 -0.10 5.48 -6.49
CA LEU A 91 -0.89 4.25 -6.32
C LEU A 91 -1.59 3.85 -7.64
N LEU A 92 -2.20 4.80 -8.35
CA LEU A 92 -2.86 4.54 -9.63
C LEU A 92 -1.86 4.13 -10.71
N GLU A 93 -0.70 4.77 -10.78
CA GLU A 93 0.38 4.39 -11.70
C GLU A 93 0.84 2.95 -11.45
N LEU A 94 1.01 2.57 -10.18
CA LEU A 94 1.41 1.23 -9.79
C LEU A 94 0.32 0.20 -10.14
N ILE A 95 -0.95 0.52 -9.86
CA ILE A 95 -2.10 -0.31 -10.27
C ILE A 95 -2.09 -0.52 -11.79
N SER A 96 -1.95 0.55 -12.56
CA SER A 96 -1.93 0.49 -14.02
C SER A 96 -0.75 -0.34 -14.53
N TYR A 97 0.43 -0.16 -13.95
CA TYR A 97 1.63 -0.91 -14.30
C TYR A 97 1.43 -2.40 -14.03
N THR A 98 1.00 -2.77 -12.83
CA THR A 98 0.78 -4.18 -12.45
C THR A 98 -0.29 -4.84 -13.32
N LEU A 99 -1.41 -4.16 -13.58
CA LEU A 99 -2.45 -4.66 -14.49
C LEU A 99 -1.92 -4.88 -15.91
N THR A 100 -1.06 -3.99 -16.41
CA THR A 100 -0.46 -4.17 -17.75
C THR A 100 0.40 -5.42 -17.82
N GLN A 101 1.19 -5.71 -16.78
CA GLN A 101 2.02 -6.92 -16.72
C GLN A 101 1.20 -8.22 -16.69
N ILE A 102 -0.01 -8.18 -16.11
CA ILE A 102 -0.92 -9.34 -16.06
C ILE A 102 -1.53 -9.65 -17.45
N VAL A 103 -1.71 -8.64 -18.30
CA VAL A 103 -2.45 -8.75 -19.57
C VAL A 103 -1.54 -9.12 -20.75
N THR A 104 -0.22 -8.99 -20.63
CA THR A 104 0.74 -9.48 -21.64
C THR A 104 1.07 -10.96 -21.43
N PRO A 105 0.58 -11.88 -22.29
CA PRO A 105 1.09 -13.25 -22.29
C PRO A 105 2.48 -13.24 -22.96
N VAL A 106 3.41 -14.00 -22.37
CA VAL A 106 4.62 -14.45 -23.08
C VAL A 106 4.21 -15.53 -24.08
#